data_AF-A0A954WCM6-F1
#
_entry.id   AF-A0A954WCM6-F1
#
_cell.length_a   1.000
_cell.length_b   1.000
_cell.length_c   1.000
_cell.angle_alpha   90.00
_cell.angle_beta   90.00
_cell.angle_gamma   90.00
#
_symmetry.space_group_name_H-M   'P 1'
#
loop_
_entity.id
_entity.type
_entity.pdbx_description
1 polymer ?
#
loop_
_entity_poly.entity_id
_entity_poly.type
_entity_poly.pdbx_seq_one_letter_code
_entity_poly.pdbx_strand_id
1 'polypeptide(L)'
;MLTREHAIADIDFRRGTIHPDRLVRGVHRNYLAHAERMLRVYSRGAGETRRTLHRRIHDILADEPDCPTARIDAFCKVLDDASGYRKDSSGRAAKLRQQVFALASQYHPLVQE
;
A
#
# COMPACT_ATOMS: atom_id res chain seq x y z
N MET A 1 8.61 -4.93 -6.16
CA MET A 1 8.05 -5.22 -7.49
C MET A 1 6.53 -5.35 -7.38
N LEU A 2 5.77 -4.80 -8.33
CA LEU A 2 4.31 -4.90 -8.35
C LEU A 2 3.86 -6.36 -8.55
N THR A 3 2.76 -6.72 -7.90
CA THR A 3 2.13 -8.05 -7.94
C THR A 3 0.84 -8.02 -8.75
N ARG A 4 0.22 -9.18 -8.97
CA ARG A 4 -1.04 -9.31 -9.72
C ARG A 4 -2.19 -8.48 -9.13
N GLU A 5 -2.22 -8.26 -7.81
CA GLU A 5 -3.25 -7.46 -7.15
C GLU A 5 -3.18 -5.96 -7.52
N HIS A 6 -2.03 -5.50 -8.02
CA HIS A 6 -1.79 -4.14 -8.49
C HIS A 6 -1.92 -3.99 -10.01
N ALA A 7 -2.23 -5.06 -10.73
CA ALA A 7 -2.31 -5.04 -12.19
C ALA A 7 -3.59 -4.35 -12.64
N ILE A 8 -3.45 -3.35 -13.52
CA ILE A 8 -4.56 -2.64 -14.15
C ILE A 8 -4.45 -2.85 -15.65
N ALA A 9 -5.50 -3.39 -16.25
CA ALA A 9 -5.55 -3.64 -17.69
C ALA A 9 -7.00 -3.73 -18.16
N ASP A 10 -7.24 -3.26 -19.38
CA ASP A 10 -8.49 -3.45 -20.10
C ASP A 10 -8.41 -4.71 -20.96
N ILE A 11 -9.47 -5.50 -20.97
CA ILE A 11 -9.56 -6.74 -21.75
C ILE A 11 -10.54 -6.51 -22.91
N ASP A 12 -10.04 -6.60 -24.13
CA ASP A 12 -10.89 -6.68 -25.33
C ASP A 12 -11.18 -8.16 -25.63
N PHE A 13 -12.34 -8.63 -25.16
CA PHE A 13 -12.79 -10.01 -25.38
C PHE A 13 -13.10 -10.32 -26.85
N ARG A 14 -13.42 -9.32 -27.68
CA ARG A 14 -13.74 -9.54 -29.09
C ARG A 14 -12.49 -9.80 -29.91
N ARG A 15 -11.39 -9.14 -29.55
CA ARG A 15 -10.09 -9.29 -30.21
C ARG A 15 -9.14 -10.24 -29.49
N GLY A 16 -9.48 -10.67 -28.27
CA GLY A 16 -8.64 -11.53 -27.44
C GLY A 16 -7.37 -10.82 -26.95
N THR A 17 -7.41 -9.50 -26.76
CA THR A 17 -6.24 -8.69 -26.43
C THR A 17 -6.36 -8.06 -25.04
N ILE A 18 -5.22 -7.90 -24.37
CA ILE A 18 -5.12 -7.23 -23.06
C ILE A 18 -4.31 -5.95 -23.25
N HIS A 19 -4.89 -4.82 -22.86
CA HIS A 19 -4.28 -3.51 -22.90
C HIS A 19 -3.89 -3.09 -21.48
N PRO A 20 -2.59 -3.11 -21.13
CA PRO A 20 -2.16 -2.65 -19.82
C PRO A 20 -2.45 -1.16 -19.68
N ASP A 21 -3.00 -0.77 -18.53
CA ASP A 21 -3.14 0.63 -18.18
C ASP A 21 -1.75 1.24 -17.96
N ARG A 22 -1.45 2.31 -18.71
CA ARG A 22 -0.16 2.99 -18.65
C ARG A 22 -0.36 4.48 -18.50
N LEU A 23 0.35 5.05 -17.54
CA LEU A 23 0.44 6.51 -17.38
C LEU A 23 1.31 7.12 -18.48
N VAL A 24 0.66 7.70 -19.48
CA VAL A 24 1.31 8.46 -20.56
C VAL A 24 1.31 9.96 -20.31
N ARG A 25 2.38 10.65 -20.73
CA ARG A 25 2.56 12.12 -20.54
C ARG A 25 1.51 12.98 -21.24
N GLY A 26 0.82 12.47 -22.28
CA GLY A 26 -0.21 13.23 -23.00
C GLY A 26 -1.48 13.41 -22.17
N VAL A 27 -1.95 12.32 -21.56
CA VAL A 27 -3.26 12.23 -20.90
C VAL A 27 -3.13 12.43 -19.38
N HIS A 28 -2.06 11.93 -18.76
CA HIS A 28 -1.95 11.82 -17.31
C HIS A 28 -0.97 12.83 -16.70
N ARG A 29 -0.97 14.07 -17.19
CA ARG A 29 0.01 15.10 -16.74
C ARG A 29 -0.07 15.40 -15.25
N ASN A 30 -1.27 15.37 -14.68
CA ASN A 30 -1.51 15.63 -13.26
C ASN A 30 -0.76 14.66 -12.33
N TYR A 31 -0.54 13.43 -12.79
CA TYR A 31 0.19 12.42 -12.02
C TYR A 31 1.65 12.80 -11.75
N LEU A 32 2.26 13.70 -12.53
CA LEU A 32 3.59 14.23 -12.21
C LEU A 32 3.56 15.09 -10.96
N ALA A 33 2.60 16.01 -10.86
CA ALA A 33 2.42 16.85 -9.68
C ALA A 33 2.04 15.99 -8.45
N HIS A 34 1.19 14.99 -8.63
CA HIS A 34 0.87 14.03 -7.57
C HIS A 34 2.10 13.24 -7.15
N ALA A 35 2.91 12.72 -8.08
CA ALA A 35 4.12 11.99 -7.76
C ALA A 35 5.10 12.82 -6.91
N GLU A 36 5.28 14.11 -7.22
CA GLU A 36 6.07 15.00 -6.36
C GLU A 36 5.48 15.14 -4.95
N ARG A 37 4.16 15.30 -4.83
CA ARG A 37 3.49 15.36 -3.52
C ARG A 37 3.69 14.05 -2.74
N MET A 38 3.56 12.90 -3.40
CA MET A 38 3.75 11.58 -2.80
C MET A 38 5.20 11.40 -2.30
N LEU A 39 6.19 11.80 -3.11
CA LEU A 39 7.60 11.79 -2.70
C LEU A 39 7.85 12.70 -1.50
N ARG A 40 7.22 13.88 -1.45
CA ARG A 40 7.30 14.76 -0.28
C ARG A 40 6.74 14.11 0.99
N VAL A 41 5.62 13.38 0.90
CA VAL A 41 5.05 12.62 2.03
C VAL A 41 6.04 11.60 2.57
N TYR A 42 6.67 10.80 1.71
CA TYR A 42 7.63 9.78 2.14
C TYR A 42 8.93 10.40 2.68
N SER A 43 9.46 11.43 2.02
CA SER A 43 10.70 12.10 2.45
C SER A 43 10.59 12.75 3.84
N ARG A 44 9.41 13.26 4.20
CA ARG A 44 9.12 13.89 5.50
C ARG A 44 8.46 12.94 6.49
N GLY A 45 8.19 11.71 6.08
CA GLY A 45 7.41 10.73 6.83
C GLY A 45 8.21 9.83 7.77
N ALA A 46 9.48 10.14 8.03
CA ALA A 46 10.33 9.32 8.90
C ALA A 46 9.73 9.22 10.32
N GLY A 47 9.58 7.99 10.81
CA GLY A 47 8.96 7.70 12.11
C GLY A 47 7.46 7.41 12.07
N GLU A 48 6.79 7.71 10.95
CA GLU A 48 5.37 7.40 10.75
C GLU A 48 5.16 5.92 10.40
N THR A 49 3.94 5.42 10.65
CA THR A 49 3.55 4.08 10.21
C THR A 49 3.24 4.06 8.72
N ARG A 50 3.43 2.90 8.05
CA ARG A 50 3.02 2.70 6.65
C ARG A 50 1.57 3.10 6.42
N ARG A 51 0.67 2.71 7.33
CA ARG A 51 -0.75 3.03 7.25
C ARG A 51 -1.00 4.54 7.23
N THR A 52 -0.25 5.32 8.00
CA THR A 52 -0.33 6.78 7.98
C THR A 52 0.12 7.34 6.63
N LEU A 53 1.24 6.84 6.10
CA LEU A 53 1.76 7.28 4.80
C LEU A 53 0.76 6.94 3.69
N HIS A 54 0.26 5.71 3.64
CA HIS A 54 -0.72 5.25 2.66
C HIS A 54 -1.99 6.10 2.69
N ARG A 55 -2.51 6.45 3.88
CA ARG A 55 -3.66 7.36 4.00
C ARG A 55 -3.37 8.72 3.35
N ARG A 56 -2.21 9.32 3.61
CA ARG A 56 -1.83 10.59 2.98
C ARG A 56 -1.69 10.47 1.46
N ILE A 57 -1.29 9.31 0.94
CA ILE A 57 -1.28 9.06 -0.52
C ILE A 57 -2.70 8.98 -1.08
N HIS A 58 -3.62 8.30 -0.38
CA HIS A 58 -5.05 8.34 -0.73
C HIS A 58 -5.59 9.77 -0.77
N ASP A 59 -5.27 10.58 0.24
CA ASP A 59 -5.73 11.98 0.31
C ASP A 59 -5.17 12.83 -0.85
N ILE A 60 -3.96 12.53 -1.35
CA ILE A 60 -3.38 13.23 -2.51
C ILE A 60 -4.17 12.95 -3.79
N LEU A 61 -4.64 11.70 -3.94
CA LEU A 61 -5.30 11.19 -5.14
C LEU A 61 -6.84 11.19 -5.05
N ALA A 62 -7.41 11.62 -3.92
CA ALA A 62 -8.85 11.65 -3.71
C ALA A 62 -9.60 12.52 -4.74
N ASP A 63 -8.95 13.59 -5.20
CA ASP A 63 -9.51 14.53 -6.18
C ASP A 63 -9.16 14.15 -7.63
N GLU A 64 -8.39 13.08 -7.87
CA GLU A 64 -8.03 12.66 -9.23
C GLU A 64 -9.21 11.91 -9.88
N PRO A 65 -9.76 12.43 -11.00
CA PRO A 65 -10.88 11.79 -11.68
C PRO A 65 -10.53 10.37 -12.12
N ASP A 66 -11.48 9.44 -11.94
CA ASP A 66 -11.38 8.06 -12.40
C ASP A 66 -10.11 7.31 -11.95
N CYS A 67 -9.51 7.68 -10.82
CA CYS A 67 -8.33 7.01 -10.27
C CYS A 67 -8.71 5.67 -9.60
N PRO A 68 -8.34 4.50 -10.17
CA PRO A 68 -8.67 3.22 -9.57
C PRO A 68 -7.90 3.02 -8.26
N THR A 69 -8.53 2.42 -7.24
CA THR A 69 -7.86 2.10 -5.96
C THR A 69 -6.58 1.29 -6.16
N ALA A 70 -6.59 0.34 -7.09
CA ALA A 70 -5.41 -0.46 -7.43
C ALA A 70 -4.21 0.39 -7.88
N ARG A 71 -4.45 1.58 -8.47
CA ARG A 71 -3.38 2.51 -8.86
C ARG A 71 -2.76 3.17 -7.63
N ILE A 72 -3.59 3.57 -6.67
CA ILE A 72 -3.15 4.13 -5.39
C ILE A 72 -2.30 3.10 -4.65
N ASP A 73 -2.79 1.86 -4.55
CA ASP A 73 -2.07 0.74 -3.93
C ASP A 73 -0.74 0.47 -4.65
N ALA A 74 -0.72 0.52 -5.98
CA ALA A 74 0.50 0.36 -6.77
C ALA A 74 1.54 1.46 -6.46
N PHE A 75 1.11 2.72 -6.31
CA PHE A 75 2.02 3.80 -5.90
C PHE A 75 2.55 3.58 -4.49
N CYS A 76 1.68 3.27 -3.53
CA CYS A 76 2.07 2.93 -2.16
C CYS A 76 3.10 1.81 -2.15
N LYS A 77 2.89 0.77 -2.95
CA LYS A 77 3.81 -0.37 -3.07
C LYS A 77 5.17 0.02 -3.63
N VAL A 78 5.23 0.82 -4.70
CA VAL A 78 6.50 1.28 -5.30
C VAL A 78 7.27 2.17 -4.33
N LEU A 79 6.58 3.07 -3.62
CA LEU A 79 7.19 3.95 -2.63
C LEU A 79 7.71 3.16 -1.42
N ASP A 80 6.94 2.17 -0.95
CA ASP A 80 7.36 1.26 0.13
C ASP A 80 8.60 0.44 -0.25
N ASP A 81 8.65 -0.05 -1.49
CA ASP A 81 9.79 -0.84 -1.98
C ASP A 81 11.07 0.00 -2.09
N ALA A 82 10.95 1.30 -2.37
CA ALA A 82 12.06 2.24 -2.38
C ALA A 82 12.46 2.73 -0.97
N SER A 83 11.67 2.41 0.06
CA SER A 83 11.80 2.96 1.41
C SER A 83 12.44 1.98 2.41
N GLY A 84 13.18 2.53 3.37
CA GLY A 84 13.75 1.78 4.49
C GLY A 84 12.78 1.70 5.67
N TYR A 85 12.56 0.48 6.19
CA TYR A 85 11.75 0.26 7.38
C TYR A 85 12.53 -0.47 8.47
N ARG A 86 12.41 -0.01 9.70
CA ARG A 86 12.97 -0.71 10.87
C ARG A 86 12.24 -2.03 11.04
N LYS A 87 12.97 -3.13 10.84
CA LYS A 87 12.49 -4.49 11.08
C LYS A 87 12.80 -4.90 12.51
N ASP A 88 11.94 -5.70 13.11
CA ASP A 88 12.22 -6.37 14.38
C ASP A 88 13.02 -7.65 14.13
N SER A 89 14.31 -7.50 13.82
CA SER A 89 15.21 -8.65 13.60
C SER A 89 15.40 -9.51 14.87
N SER A 90 15.22 -8.91 16.05
CA SER A 90 15.33 -9.60 17.35
C SER A 90 14.12 -10.46 17.71
N GLY A 91 13.01 -10.33 16.97
CA GLY A 91 11.75 -11.00 17.25
C GLY A 91 11.10 -10.60 18.58
N ARG A 92 11.46 -9.44 19.15
CA ARG A 92 10.94 -8.95 20.44
C ARG A 92 9.43 -8.77 20.41
N ALA A 93 8.89 -8.19 19.34
CA ALA A 93 7.46 -8.01 19.17
C ALA A 93 6.73 -9.35 19.07
N ALA A 94 7.33 -10.33 18.38
CA ALA A 94 6.76 -11.67 18.28
C ALA A 94 6.71 -12.39 19.64
N LYS A 95 7.81 -12.34 20.42
CA LYS A 95 7.87 -12.90 21.78
C LYS A 95 6.87 -12.24 22.72
N LEU A 96 6.75 -10.91 22.66
CA LEU A 96 5.77 -10.19 23.47
C LEU A 96 4.34 -10.62 23.13
N ARG A 97 4.01 -10.76 21.84
CA ARG A 97 2.69 -11.29 21.42
C ARG A 97 2.42 -12.68 21.98
N GLN A 98 3.41 -13.58 21.92
CA GLN A 98 3.27 -14.92 22.50
C GLN A 98 2.98 -14.88 24.00
N GLN A 99 3.70 -14.06 24.77
CA GLN A 99 3.47 -13.92 26.20
C GLN A 99 2.08 -13.36 26.51
N VAL A 100 1.68 -12.30 25.80
CA VAL A 100 0.34 -11.70 25.97
C VAL A 100 -0.75 -12.73 25.69
N PHE A 101 -0.66 -13.47 24.57
CA PHE A 101 -1.66 -14.48 24.22
C PHE A 101 -1.64 -15.68 25.16
N ALA A 102 -0.48 -16.10 25.67
CA ALA A 102 -0.39 -17.16 26.67
C ALA A 102 -1.09 -16.74 27.98
N LEU A 103 -0.88 -15.52 28.45
CA LEU A 103 -1.55 -14.99 29.66
C LEU A 103 -3.07 -14.84 29.47
N ALA A 104 -3.49 -14.43 28.27
CA ALA A 104 -4.89 -14.27 27.92
C ALA A 104 -5.61 -15.60 27.63
N SER A 105 -4.87 -16.71 27.49
CA SER A 105 -5.43 -18.02 27.08
C SER A 105 -6.52 -18.54 28.00
N GLN A 106 -6.44 -18.24 29.30
CA GLN A 106 -7.46 -18.59 30.31
C GLN A 106 -8.82 -17.92 30.07
N TYR A 107 -8.86 -16.83 29.29
CA TYR A 107 -10.08 -16.11 28.91
C TYR A 107 -10.57 -16.51 27.51
N HIS A 108 -9.98 -17.53 26.90
CA HIS A 108 -10.40 -17.99 25.59
C HIS A 108 -11.78 -18.65 25.69
N PRO A 109 -12.75 -18.28 24.83
CA PRO A 109 -14.13 -18.80 24.92
C PRO A 109 -14.24 -20.34 24.90
N LEU A 110 -13.28 -21.02 24.26
CA LEU A 110 -13.22 -22.49 24.16
C LEU A 110 -12.59 -23.20 25.37
N VAL A 111 -12.11 -22.48 26.40
CA VAL A 111 -11.49 -23.07 27.61
C VAL A 111 -12.51 -23.22 28.76
N GLN A 112 -13.71 -22.65 28.62
CA GLN A 112 -14.76 -22.68 29.64
C GLN A 112 -15.88 -23.72 29.40
N GLU A 113 -15.68 -24.68 28.49
CA GLU A 113 -16.48 -25.92 28.39
C GLU A 113 -15.71 -27.11 28.98
#